data_AF-A0AAU0H9I6-F1
#
_entry.id   AF-A0AAU0H9I6-F1
#
_cell.length_a   1.000
_cell.length_b   1.000
_cell.length_c   1.000
_cell.angle_alpha   90.00
_cell.angle_beta   90.00
_cell.angle_gamma   90.00
#
_symmetry.space_group_name_H-M   'P 1'
#
loop_
_entity.id
_entity.type
_entity.pdbx_description
1 polymer ?
#
loop_
_entity_poly.entity_id
_entity_poly.type
_entity_poly.pdbx_seq_one_letter_code
_entity_poly.pdbx_strand_id
1 'polypeptide(L)'
;MRCSTDYFSLCSPATPSLATVSLATPSLATMGGKGSIRIKGAVLLSIVGILLSLITLALWATSSLLTSEFQASKRSIAYNEVMNVLHNDVTQLTEQLRTSEDWQQTASLFTRASVSATHYVGSDSQHLTLFSVAMTHRVTSLFIRQDFLRHPAIVRLPATGVATGATNNILPHLFERHHSDFTPMHFPEPRITDNCEGLTHHLVFWVRGSCHISGSETIGSASHPVLLVVEKGDFTLDVHAQIYGLVVILSETSAPAGSSASATSSAIPIATASPVATIASSAKLVGAMVSNEDVTRVFHGHIDFNLSVLRALQQSSGLQKMQPIPGSWHDFN
;
A
#
# COMPACT_ATOMS: atom_id res chain seq x y z
N MET A 1 11.31 4.42 -14.09
CA MET A 1 11.95 3.97 -12.84
C MET A 1 10.96 3.07 -12.13
N ARG A 2 11.17 1.75 -12.24
CA ARG A 2 10.38 0.73 -11.54
C ARG A 2 11.01 0.51 -10.18
N CYS A 3 10.27 0.79 -9.11
CA CYS A 3 10.50 0.16 -7.82
C CYS A 3 9.32 -0.77 -7.57
N SER A 4 9.53 -2.03 -7.93
CA SER A 4 8.87 -3.17 -7.32
C SER A 4 9.43 -3.30 -5.91
N THR A 5 8.56 -3.38 -4.91
CA THR A 5 8.93 -3.75 -3.54
C THR A 5 8.04 -4.90 -3.09
N ASP A 6 8.28 -6.05 -3.70
CA ASP A 6 8.16 -7.32 -2.99
C ASP A 6 9.46 -7.52 -2.21
N TYR A 7 9.42 -7.29 -0.90
CA TYR A 7 10.47 -7.77 0.01
C TYR A 7 9.85 -8.09 1.38
N PHE A 8 9.21 -9.25 1.47
CA PHE A 8 9.23 -10.04 2.70
C PHE A 8 10.21 -11.19 2.48
N SER A 9 11.48 -10.94 2.74
CA SER A 9 12.47 -11.99 2.96
C SER A 9 12.86 -11.94 4.42
N LEU A 10 12.47 -12.99 5.15
CA LEU A 10 12.94 -13.30 6.49
C LEU A 10 14.46 -13.46 6.44
N CYS A 11 15.20 -12.39 6.74
CA CYS A 11 16.61 -12.50 7.09
C CYS A 11 16.72 -13.03 8.51
N SER A 12 16.87 -14.35 8.61
CA SER A 12 17.43 -15.03 9.78
C SER A 12 18.84 -14.46 10.04
N PRO A 13 19.19 -13.99 11.25
CA PRO A 13 20.56 -13.61 11.53
C PRO A 13 21.44 -14.86 11.50
N ALA A 14 22.44 -14.80 10.61
CA ALA A 14 23.51 -15.76 10.53
C ALA A 14 24.13 -16.00 11.91
N THR A 15 24.22 -17.26 12.29
CA THR A 15 25.06 -17.74 13.37
C THR A 15 26.49 -17.26 13.13
N PRO A 16 27.12 -16.53 14.08
CA PRO A 16 28.57 -16.37 14.02
C PRO A 16 29.18 -17.76 14.23
N SER A 17 29.80 -18.27 13.15
CA SER A 17 30.65 -19.44 13.17
C SER A 17 31.63 -19.33 14.33
N LEU A 18 31.69 -20.39 15.15
CA LEU A 18 32.67 -20.61 16.19
C LEU A 18 34.06 -20.16 15.72
N ALA A 19 34.55 -19.05 16.26
CA ALA A 19 35.97 -18.79 16.29
C ALA A 19 36.59 -19.85 17.20
N THR A 20 37.17 -20.87 16.58
CA THR A 20 38.01 -21.87 17.23
C THR A 20 39.16 -21.11 17.89
N VAL A 21 39.06 -20.83 19.18
CA VAL A 21 40.19 -20.39 19.97
C VAL A 21 41.16 -21.57 20.01
N SER A 22 42.20 -21.46 19.19
CA SER A 22 43.37 -22.33 19.22
C SER A 22 43.94 -22.30 20.64
N LEU A 23 43.76 -23.41 21.36
CA LEU A 23 44.56 -23.71 22.54
C LEU A 23 46.01 -23.83 22.07
N ALA A 24 46.77 -22.75 22.27
CA ALA A 24 48.22 -22.82 22.23
C ALA A 24 48.65 -23.90 23.23
N THR A 25 49.18 -24.99 22.69
CA THR A 25 49.89 -26.03 23.43
C THR A 25 51.07 -25.39 24.16
N PRO A 26 51.17 -25.50 25.50
CA PRO A 26 52.44 -25.21 26.14
C PRO A 26 53.44 -26.31 25.73
N SER A 27 54.43 -25.91 24.95
CA SER A 27 55.62 -26.71 24.67
C SER A 27 56.29 -27.07 26.00
N LEU A 28 56.35 -28.38 26.28
CA LEU A 28 57.04 -28.95 27.42
C LEU A 28 58.55 -28.86 27.16
N ALA A 29 59.19 -27.81 27.68
CA ALA A 29 60.65 -27.74 27.71
C ALA A 29 61.19 -28.74 28.75
N THR A 30 61.78 -29.81 28.26
CA THR A 30 62.51 -30.80 29.07
C THR A 30 63.79 -30.17 29.61
N MET A 31 63.76 -29.67 30.85
CA MET A 31 64.99 -29.42 31.63
C MET A 31 65.27 -30.64 32.51
N GLY A 32 66.23 -31.45 32.07
CA GLY A 32 66.88 -32.46 32.90
C GLY A 32 67.61 -31.78 34.06
N GLY A 33 67.12 -32.01 35.26
CA GLY A 33 67.77 -31.60 36.50
C GLY A 33 67.44 -32.61 37.60
N LYS A 34 68.36 -33.56 37.83
CA LYS A 34 68.32 -34.47 38.98
C LYS A 34 68.40 -33.63 40.26
N GLY A 35 67.26 -33.45 40.91
CA GLY A 35 67.15 -32.82 42.22
C GLY A 35 65.82 -33.22 42.84
N SER A 36 65.84 -34.10 43.83
CA SER A 36 64.68 -34.44 44.65
C SER A 36 64.26 -33.20 45.45
N ILE A 37 63.37 -32.39 44.88
CA ILE A 37 62.72 -31.30 45.60
C ILE A 37 61.48 -31.91 46.23
N ARG A 38 61.55 -32.17 47.54
CA ARG A 38 60.36 -32.33 48.38
C ARG A 38 59.58 -31.02 48.31
N ILE A 39 58.63 -30.92 47.39
CA ILE A 39 57.68 -29.81 47.35
C ILE A 39 56.85 -29.93 48.63
N LYS A 40 57.06 -29.00 49.56
CA LYS A 40 56.24 -28.89 50.77
C LYS A 40 54.78 -28.77 50.32
N GLY A 41 53.88 -29.61 50.84
CA GLY A 41 52.46 -29.66 50.45
C GLY A 41 51.73 -28.31 50.45
N ALA A 42 52.27 -27.30 51.15
CA ALA A 42 51.81 -25.92 51.11
C ALA A 42 51.92 -25.23 49.73
N VAL A 43 52.94 -25.53 48.91
CA VAL A 43 53.12 -24.87 47.59
C VAL A 43 52.12 -25.42 46.56
N LEU A 44 51.83 -26.72 46.63
CA LEU A 44 50.86 -27.38 45.75
C LEU A 44 49.43 -26.86 46.02
N LEU A 45 49.08 -26.65 47.30
CA LEU A 45 47.80 -26.06 47.71
C LEU A 45 47.63 -24.62 47.21
N SER A 46 48.70 -23.82 47.20
CA SER A 46 48.66 -22.45 46.70
C SER A 46 48.39 -22.38 45.20
N ILE A 47 49.06 -23.23 44.40
CA ILE A 47 48.85 -23.31 42.94
C ILE A 47 47.41 -23.73 42.63
N VAL A 48 46.88 -24.73 43.34
CA VAL A 48 45.49 -25.19 43.17
C VAL A 48 44.49 -24.10 43.57
N GLY A 49 44.75 -23.35 44.65
CA GLY A 49 43.94 -22.22 45.06
C GLY A 49 43.89 -21.10 44.01
N ILE A 50 45.04 -20.78 43.40
CA ILE A 50 45.11 -19.79 42.31
C ILE A 50 44.33 -20.29 41.09
N LEU A 51 44.50 -21.55 40.69
CA LEU A 51 43.78 -22.15 39.56
C LEU A 51 42.26 -22.16 39.77
N LEU A 52 41.79 -22.52 40.97
CA LEU A 52 40.37 -22.45 41.33
C LEU A 52 39.84 -21.01 41.32
N SER A 53 40.63 -20.04 41.77
CA SER A 53 40.25 -18.63 41.69
C SER A 53 40.11 -18.14 40.24
N LEU A 54 40.99 -18.58 39.34
CA LEU A 54 40.92 -18.21 37.93
C LEU A 54 39.71 -18.84 37.23
N ILE A 55 39.42 -20.11 37.53
CA ILE A 55 38.25 -20.81 36.98
C ILE A 55 36.94 -20.17 37.46
N THR A 56 36.84 -19.85 38.75
CA THR A 56 35.65 -19.19 39.30
C THR A 56 35.46 -17.78 38.73
N LEU A 57 36.54 -17.02 38.52
CA LEU A 57 36.49 -15.71 37.88
C LEU A 57 36.02 -15.80 36.42
N ALA A 58 36.53 -16.79 35.67
CA ALA A 58 36.13 -17.02 34.28
C ALA A 58 34.66 -17.46 34.16
N LEU A 59 34.20 -18.34 35.05
CA LEU A 59 32.78 -18.76 35.13
C LEU A 59 31.86 -17.59 35.50
N TRP A 60 32.29 -16.73 36.43
CA TRP A 60 31.52 -15.55 36.81
C TRP A 60 31.44 -14.54 35.66
N ALA A 61 32.56 -14.26 34.98
CA ALA A 61 32.61 -13.36 33.83
C ALA A 61 31.70 -13.84 32.69
N THR A 62 31.77 -15.12 32.33
CA THR A 62 30.91 -15.70 31.28
C THR A 62 29.43 -15.71 31.65
N SER A 63 29.10 -16.05 32.90
CA SER A 63 27.73 -15.98 33.41
C SER A 63 27.16 -14.55 33.39
N SER A 64 27.97 -13.56 33.78
CA SER A 64 27.57 -12.15 33.74
C SER A 64 27.33 -11.64 32.31
N LEU A 65 28.16 -12.06 31.35
CA LEU A 65 27.99 -11.71 29.94
C LEU A 65 26.72 -12.35 29.37
N LEU A 66 26.52 -13.66 29.57
CA LEU A 66 25.34 -14.38 29.08
C LEU A 66 24.04 -13.82 29.66
N THR A 67 24.04 -13.46 30.95
CA THR A 67 22.87 -12.84 31.56
C THR A 67 22.59 -11.45 30.97
N SER A 68 23.61 -10.64 30.68
CA SER A 68 23.42 -9.34 30.02
C SER A 68 22.85 -9.47 28.60
N GLU A 69 23.37 -10.40 27.80
CA GLU A 69 22.89 -10.68 26.43
C GLU A 69 21.46 -11.23 26.44
N PHE A 70 21.15 -12.13 27.37
CA PHE A 70 19.81 -12.68 27.52
C PHE A 70 18.80 -11.61 27.95
N GLN A 71 19.19 -10.69 28.84
CA GLN A 71 18.35 -9.57 29.24
C GLN A 71 18.14 -8.58 28.08
N ALA A 72 19.19 -8.30 27.28
CA ALA A 72 19.07 -7.48 26.08
C ALA A 72 18.13 -8.12 25.05
N SER A 73 18.27 -9.42 24.80
CA SER A 73 17.39 -10.17 23.90
C SER A 73 15.93 -10.14 24.36
N LYS A 74 15.67 -10.37 25.65
CA LYS A 74 14.30 -10.27 26.21
C LYS A 74 13.69 -8.89 26.00
N ARG A 75 14.46 -7.82 26.20
CA ARG A 75 14.00 -6.45 25.95
C ARG A 75 13.70 -6.22 24.47
N SER A 76 14.53 -6.72 23.55
CA SER A 76 14.27 -6.58 22.11
C SER A 76 13.01 -7.32 21.66
N ILE A 77 12.74 -8.51 22.20
CA ILE A 77 11.54 -9.28 21.86
C ILE A 77 10.29 -8.54 22.36
N ALA A 78 10.30 -8.11 23.62
CA ALA A 78 9.18 -7.35 24.19
C ALA A 78 8.95 -6.01 23.46
N TYR A 79 10.02 -5.32 23.06
CA TYR A 79 9.93 -4.11 22.24
C TYR A 79 9.25 -4.39 20.89
N ASN A 80 9.74 -5.39 20.15
CA ASN A 80 9.18 -5.75 18.85
C ASN A 80 7.72 -6.18 18.94
N GLU A 81 7.34 -6.91 19.99
CA GLU A 81 5.94 -7.29 20.23
C GLU A 81 5.06 -6.06 20.43
N VAL A 82 5.47 -5.11 21.28
CA VAL A 82 4.72 -3.86 21.50
C VAL A 82 4.63 -3.03 20.22
N MET A 83 5.72 -2.94 19.44
CA MET A 83 5.72 -2.20 18.18
C MET A 83 4.80 -2.82 17.13
N ASN A 84 4.75 -4.16 17.06
CA ASN A 84 3.80 -4.86 16.18
C ASN A 84 2.35 -4.57 16.57
N VAL A 85 2.03 -4.56 17.87
CA VAL A 85 0.69 -4.21 18.36
C VAL A 85 0.33 -2.77 18.00
N LEU A 86 1.24 -1.81 18.26
CA LEU A 86 1.01 -0.41 17.91
C LEU A 86 0.82 -0.20 16.41
N HIS A 87 1.61 -0.90 15.58
CA HIS A 87 1.49 -0.83 14.13
C HIS A 87 0.15 -1.38 13.62
N ASN A 88 -0.30 -2.51 14.17
CA ASN A 88 -1.61 -3.07 13.84
C ASN A 88 -2.76 -2.13 14.23
N ASP A 89 -2.69 -1.52 15.42
CA ASP A 89 -3.68 -0.56 15.89
C ASP A 89 -3.72 0.68 14.98
N VAL A 90 -2.56 1.21 14.59
CA VAL A 90 -2.48 2.35 13.66
C VAL A 90 -3.09 1.98 12.33
N THR A 91 -2.76 0.81 11.79
CA THR A 91 -3.31 0.32 10.52
C THR A 91 -4.83 0.24 10.57
N GLN A 92 -5.39 -0.36 11.62
CA GLN A 92 -6.83 -0.48 11.80
C GLN A 92 -7.52 0.89 11.94
N LEU A 93 -6.95 1.79 12.74
CA LEU A 93 -7.44 3.16 12.90
C LEU A 93 -7.40 3.91 11.56
N THR A 94 -6.32 3.80 10.81
CA THR A 94 -6.16 4.50 9.52
C THR A 94 -7.17 4.03 8.49
N GLU A 95 -7.46 2.72 8.41
CA GLU A 95 -8.51 2.21 7.52
C GLU A 95 -9.90 2.73 7.90
N GLN A 96 -10.20 2.88 9.19
CA GLN A 96 -11.46 3.48 9.62
C GLN A 96 -11.52 4.99 9.35
N LEU A 97 -10.41 5.72 9.56
CA LEU A 97 -10.32 7.16 9.24
C LEU A 97 -10.43 7.44 7.74
N ARG A 98 -10.01 6.49 6.89
CA ARG A 98 -10.12 6.58 5.43
C ARG A 98 -11.57 6.68 4.98
N THR A 99 -12.45 5.85 5.54
CA THR A 99 -13.86 5.77 5.14
C THR A 99 -14.80 6.63 6.00
N SER A 100 -14.30 7.18 7.09
CA SER A 100 -15.09 7.96 8.04
C SER A 100 -15.53 9.33 7.52
N GLU A 101 -16.81 9.63 7.68
CA GLU A 101 -17.39 10.97 7.53
C GLU A 101 -17.11 11.85 8.76
N ASP A 102 -17.22 11.29 9.97
CA ASP A 102 -16.89 11.93 11.26
C ASP A 102 -15.63 11.29 11.88
N TRP A 103 -14.49 11.86 11.51
CA TRP A 103 -13.20 11.35 11.96
C TRP A 103 -13.01 11.50 13.48
N GLN A 104 -13.62 12.51 14.11
CA GLN A 104 -13.53 12.71 15.56
C GLN A 104 -14.22 11.56 16.30
N GLN A 105 -15.42 11.19 15.86
CA GLN A 105 -16.13 10.04 16.42
C GLN A 105 -15.32 8.76 16.22
N THR A 106 -14.79 8.52 15.02
CA THR A 106 -13.93 7.36 14.75
C THR A 106 -12.70 7.32 15.65
N ALA A 107 -11.98 8.43 15.78
CA ALA A 107 -10.80 8.52 16.63
C ALA A 107 -11.13 8.26 18.11
N SER A 108 -12.30 8.71 18.59
CA SER A 108 -12.72 8.51 19.98
C SER A 108 -12.90 7.04 20.39
N LEU A 109 -13.14 6.14 19.42
CA LEU A 109 -13.21 4.69 19.66
C LEU A 109 -11.85 4.11 20.06
N PHE A 110 -10.75 4.79 19.73
CA PHE A 110 -9.39 4.36 20.01
C PHE A 110 -8.82 5.12 21.20
N THR A 111 -9.10 4.63 22.40
CA THR A 111 -8.65 5.26 23.67
C THR A 111 -7.14 5.41 23.85
N ARG A 112 -6.33 4.76 23.00
CA ARG A 112 -4.86 4.85 22.98
C ARG A 112 -4.33 5.80 21.91
N ALA A 113 -5.22 6.31 21.05
CA ALA A 113 -4.87 7.16 19.94
C ALA A 113 -5.10 8.63 20.29
N SER A 114 -4.20 9.48 19.81
CA SER A 114 -4.41 10.91 19.66
C SER A 114 -4.35 11.22 18.17
N VAL A 115 -5.45 11.76 17.64
CA VAL A 115 -5.58 12.07 16.21
C VAL A 115 -5.86 13.56 16.07
N SER A 116 -5.09 14.23 15.22
CA SER A 116 -5.38 15.59 14.78
C SER A 116 -5.49 15.64 13.27
N ALA A 117 -6.47 16.37 12.76
CA ALA A 117 -6.68 16.56 11.34
C ALA A 117 -6.40 18.01 10.91
N THR A 118 -5.71 18.18 9.79
CA THR A 118 -5.58 19.48 9.11
C THR A 118 -6.16 19.36 7.71
N HIS A 119 -7.08 20.24 7.36
CA HIS A 119 -7.74 20.23 6.06
C HIS A 119 -7.02 21.15 5.07
N TYR A 120 -6.81 20.65 3.86
CA TYR A 120 -6.24 21.40 2.75
C TYR A 120 -7.19 21.35 1.56
N VAL A 121 -7.08 22.36 0.71
CA VAL A 121 -7.76 22.41 -0.58
C VAL A 121 -6.67 22.51 -1.64
N GLY A 122 -6.57 21.47 -2.48
CA GLY A 122 -5.68 21.44 -3.62
C GLY A 122 -6.16 22.35 -4.76
N SER A 123 -5.42 22.35 -5.86
CA SER A 123 -5.91 22.91 -7.12
C SER A 123 -7.25 22.26 -7.51
N ASP A 124 -8.16 23.02 -8.12
CA ASP A 124 -9.48 22.54 -8.56
C ASP A 124 -10.45 22.11 -7.45
N SER A 125 -10.29 22.66 -6.24
CA SER A 125 -11.16 22.37 -5.07
C SER A 125 -11.08 20.93 -4.56
N GLN A 126 -9.95 20.25 -4.77
CA GLN A 126 -9.71 18.92 -4.25
C GLN A 126 -9.56 18.97 -2.71
N HIS A 127 -10.43 18.29 -1.97
CA HIS A 127 -10.31 18.22 -0.52
C HIS A 127 -9.27 17.18 -0.11
N LEU A 128 -8.29 17.62 0.66
CA LEU A 128 -7.23 16.79 1.23
C LEU A 128 -7.28 16.90 2.75
N THR A 129 -6.98 15.82 3.46
CA THR A 129 -6.91 15.85 4.93
C THR A 129 -5.64 15.18 5.40
N LEU A 130 -4.82 15.92 6.13
CA LEU A 130 -3.64 15.41 6.82
C LEU A 130 -4.05 14.96 8.21
N PHE A 131 -3.92 13.66 8.49
CA PHE A 131 -4.09 13.10 9.81
C PHE A 131 -2.71 12.88 10.45
N SER A 132 -2.47 13.49 11.59
CA SER A 132 -1.38 13.07 12.48
C SER A 132 -1.95 12.09 13.49
N VAL A 133 -1.48 10.85 13.42
CA VAL A 133 -1.91 9.76 14.30
C VAL A 133 -0.77 9.45 15.26
N ALA A 134 -1.02 9.60 16.55
CA ALA A 134 -0.13 9.15 17.61
C ALA A 134 -0.80 8.03 18.40
N MET A 135 -0.07 6.96 18.69
CA MET A 135 -0.57 5.80 19.43
C MET A 135 0.37 5.51 20.60
N THR A 136 -0.18 5.37 21.80
CA THR A 136 0.62 5.10 23.02
C THR A 136 0.29 3.74 23.63
N HIS A 137 1.34 2.98 23.95
CA HIS A 137 1.22 1.73 24.68
C HIS A 137 1.17 1.98 26.19
N ARG A 138 0.06 1.63 26.83
CA ARG A 138 -0.21 2.00 28.24
C ARG A 138 0.79 1.45 29.25
N VAL A 139 1.37 0.29 29.00
CA VAL A 139 2.24 -0.41 29.98
C VAL A 139 3.68 0.07 29.89
N THR A 140 4.17 0.28 28.67
CA THR A 140 5.59 0.63 28.43
C THR A 140 5.81 2.12 28.21
N SER A 141 4.73 2.91 28.06
CA SER A 141 4.77 4.32 27.65
C SER A 141 5.43 4.58 26.29
N LEU A 142 5.76 3.52 25.53
CA LEU A 142 6.20 3.62 24.14
C LEU A 142 5.09 4.26 23.32
N PHE A 143 5.46 5.19 22.44
CA PHE A 143 4.52 5.77 21.51
C PHE A 143 5.10 5.90 20.12
N ILE A 144 4.21 5.78 19.14
CA ILE A 144 4.52 6.01 17.74
C ILE A 144 3.70 7.19 17.24
N ARG A 145 4.28 7.96 16.33
CA ARG A 145 3.58 8.99 15.58
C ARG A 145 3.84 8.80 14.09
N GLN A 146 2.79 8.92 13.30
CA GLN A 146 2.87 8.89 11.85
C GLN A 146 1.81 9.79 11.24
N ASP A 147 2.19 10.49 10.18
CA ASP A 147 1.28 11.35 9.43
C ASP A 147 0.76 10.61 8.19
N PHE A 148 -0.52 10.81 7.89
CA PHE A 148 -1.23 10.20 6.77
C PHE A 148 -1.97 11.25 5.96
N LEU A 149 -1.85 11.19 4.65
CA LEU A 149 -2.62 12.02 3.73
C LEU A 149 -3.83 11.23 3.24
N ARG A 150 -5.03 11.71 3.58
CA ARG A 150 -6.28 11.28 2.95
C ARG A 150 -6.54 12.13 1.72
N HIS A 151 -6.71 11.46 0.59
CA HIS A 151 -6.94 12.10 -0.71
C HIS A 151 -7.86 11.22 -1.58
N PRO A 152 -8.59 11.80 -2.55
CA PRO A 152 -9.44 11.01 -3.43
C PRO A 152 -8.61 10.21 -4.45
N ALA A 153 -9.13 9.04 -4.85
CA ALA A 153 -8.59 8.22 -5.92
C ALA A 153 -8.75 8.90 -7.30
N ILE A 154 -9.82 9.66 -7.47
CA ILE A 154 -10.00 10.58 -8.60
C ILE A 154 -9.36 11.90 -8.18
N VAL A 155 -8.13 12.16 -8.65
CA VAL A 155 -7.36 13.34 -8.26
C VAL A 155 -7.90 14.60 -8.94
N ARG A 156 -8.27 14.50 -10.22
CA ARG A 156 -8.84 15.60 -10.99
C ARG A 156 -10.11 15.16 -11.69
N LEU A 157 -11.01 16.12 -11.90
CA LEU A 157 -12.25 15.89 -12.62
C LEU A 157 -12.09 16.28 -14.10
N PRO A 158 -12.76 15.58 -15.03
CA PRO A 158 -12.75 15.97 -16.43
C PRO A 158 -13.41 17.35 -16.61
N ALA A 159 -12.85 18.16 -17.51
CA ALA A 159 -13.36 19.49 -17.83
C ALA A 159 -14.60 19.49 -18.75
N THR A 160 -14.85 18.37 -19.43
CA THR A 160 -15.92 18.20 -20.42
C THR A 160 -16.68 16.89 -20.18
N GLY A 161 -17.90 16.80 -20.72
CA GLY A 161 -18.73 15.59 -20.62
C GLY A 161 -18.18 14.39 -21.40
N VAL A 162 -17.39 14.64 -22.44
CA VAL A 162 -16.70 13.59 -23.20
C VAL A 162 -15.25 14.02 -23.43
N ALA A 163 -14.31 13.17 -23.06
CA ALA A 163 -12.90 13.32 -23.38
C ALA A 163 -12.34 11.97 -23.85
N THR A 164 -12.07 11.85 -25.15
CA THR A 164 -11.38 10.68 -25.73
C THR A 164 -10.17 11.18 -26.48
N GLY A 165 -9.20 10.30 -26.67
CA GLY A 165 -7.99 10.62 -27.41
C GLY A 165 -6.90 9.62 -27.09
N ALA A 166 -6.12 9.26 -28.09
CA ALA A 166 -4.92 8.42 -27.95
C ALA A 166 -3.78 9.07 -27.14
N THR A 167 -4.01 10.25 -26.57
CA THR A 167 -3.05 10.84 -25.65
C THR A 167 -3.13 10.06 -24.33
N ASN A 168 -2.07 9.31 -24.02
CA ASN A 168 -1.86 8.56 -22.77
C ASN A 168 -1.88 9.42 -21.48
N ASN A 169 -2.41 10.65 -21.53
CA ASN A 169 -2.42 11.62 -20.46
C ASN A 169 -3.73 11.65 -19.66
N ILE A 170 -4.85 11.09 -20.15
CA ILE A 170 -6.14 11.21 -19.46
C ILE A 170 -6.15 10.46 -18.13
N LEU A 171 -5.63 9.23 -18.08
CA LEU A 171 -5.56 8.46 -16.84
C LEU A 171 -4.53 9.04 -15.86
N PRO A 172 -3.31 9.45 -16.30
CA PRO A 172 -2.41 10.18 -15.42
C PRO A 172 -3.00 11.47 -14.88
N HIS A 173 -3.82 12.18 -15.67
CA HIS A 173 -4.43 13.42 -15.22
C HIS A 173 -5.54 13.19 -14.19
N LEU A 174 -6.41 12.21 -14.40
CA LEU A 174 -7.57 11.95 -13.55
C LEU A 174 -7.21 11.12 -12.30
N PHE A 175 -6.30 10.15 -12.41
CA PHE A 175 -6.03 9.15 -11.37
C PHE A 175 -4.57 9.12 -10.91
N GLU A 176 -3.69 9.97 -11.46
CA GLU A 176 -2.23 9.92 -11.24
C GLU A 176 -1.64 8.54 -11.54
N ARG A 177 -2.21 7.83 -12.51
CA ARG A 177 -1.77 6.48 -12.91
C ARG A 177 -1.65 6.37 -14.42
N HIS A 178 -0.57 5.75 -14.85
CA HIS A 178 -0.44 5.34 -16.25
C HIS A 178 -1.36 4.15 -16.53
N HIS A 179 -1.76 3.96 -17.79
CA HIS A 179 -2.63 2.86 -18.22
C HIS A 179 -2.17 1.49 -17.71
N SER A 180 -0.88 1.19 -17.76
CA SER A 180 -0.29 -0.08 -17.30
C SER A 180 -0.49 -0.37 -15.81
N ASP A 181 -0.66 0.67 -15.00
CA ASP A 181 -0.74 0.58 -13.55
C ASP A 181 -2.16 0.88 -13.04
N PHE A 182 -3.07 1.26 -13.95
CA PHE A 182 -4.47 1.50 -13.68
C PHE A 182 -5.21 0.16 -13.71
N THR A 183 -5.29 -0.47 -12.55
CA THR A 183 -5.90 -1.79 -12.35
C THR A 183 -7.07 -1.68 -11.36
N PRO A 184 -7.98 -2.67 -11.27
CA PRO A 184 -9.08 -2.64 -10.31
C PRO A 184 -8.61 -2.39 -8.87
N MET A 185 -7.45 -2.95 -8.50
CA MET A 185 -6.85 -2.85 -7.16
C MET A 185 -6.41 -1.43 -6.79
N HIS A 186 -6.49 -0.48 -7.71
CA HIS A 186 -6.35 0.93 -7.36
C HIS A 186 -7.45 1.41 -6.41
N PHE A 187 -8.63 0.79 -6.46
CA PHE A 187 -9.80 1.15 -5.67
C PHE A 187 -9.96 0.20 -4.46
N PRO A 188 -10.46 0.70 -3.31
CA PRO A 188 -10.57 -0.10 -2.08
C PRO A 188 -11.53 -1.29 -2.15
N GLU A 189 -12.61 -1.22 -2.92
CA GLU A 189 -13.61 -2.31 -3.03
C GLU A 189 -14.27 -2.33 -4.43
N PRO A 190 -13.52 -2.63 -5.51
CA PRO A 190 -14.07 -2.65 -6.85
C PRO A 190 -14.97 -3.87 -7.04
N ARG A 191 -16.14 -3.69 -7.67
CA ARG A 191 -16.93 -4.80 -8.20
C ARG A 191 -16.41 -5.17 -9.57
N ILE A 192 -15.66 -6.27 -9.64
CA ILE A 192 -15.14 -6.81 -10.91
C ILE A 192 -16.17 -7.78 -11.50
N THR A 193 -16.52 -7.58 -12.77
CA THR A 193 -17.52 -8.36 -13.52
C THR A 193 -17.12 -8.43 -14.99
N ASP A 194 -17.72 -9.34 -15.76
CA ASP A 194 -17.47 -9.47 -17.20
C ASP A 194 -18.55 -8.75 -18.04
N ASN A 195 -19.66 -8.35 -17.42
CA ASN A 195 -20.77 -7.65 -18.05
C ASN A 195 -21.39 -6.61 -17.11
N CYS A 196 -22.37 -5.86 -17.60
CA CYS A 196 -23.08 -4.82 -16.84
C CYS A 196 -24.40 -5.30 -16.20
N GLU A 197 -24.53 -6.59 -15.95
CA GLU A 197 -25.70 -7.12 -15.25
C GLU A 197 -25.58 -6.88 -13.74
N GLY A 198 -26.64 -6.38 -13.11
CA GLY A 198 -26.70 -6.24 -11.65
C GLY A 198 -25.73 -5.21 -11.08
N LEU A 199 -25.54 -4.06 -11.75
CA LEU A 199 -24.73 -2.93 -11.27
C LEU A 199 -25.42 -2.18 -10.11
N THR A 200 -25.58 -2.85 -8.97
CA THR A 200 -26.24 -2.31 -7.78
C THR A 200 -25.27 -2.28 -6.59
N HIS A 201 -25.51 -1.35 -5.66
CA HIS A 201 -24.87 -1.28 -4.33
C HIS A 201 -23.34 -1.07 -4.28
N HIS A 202 -22.66 -0.85 -5.40
CA HIS A 202 -21.23 -0.54 -5.42
C HIS A 202 -20.93 0.84 -6.00
N LEU A 203 -19.86 1.44 -5.51
CA LEU A 203 -19.36 2.74 -5.96
C LEU A 203 -18.49 2.61 -7.22
N VAL A 204 -17.72 1.52 -7.32
CA VAL A 204 -16.78 1.27 -8.41
C VAL A 204 -17.12 -0.05 -9.07
N PHE A 205 -17.42 0.00 -10.36
CA PHE A 205 -17.60 -1.17 -11.22
C PHE A 205 -16.46 -1.26 -12.20
N TRP A 206 -15.86 -2.44 -12.31
CA TRP A 206 -14.82 -2.75 -13.28
C TRP A 206 -15.29 -3.91 -14.15
N VAL A 207 -15.67 -3.60 -15.37
CA VAL A 207 -16.22 -4.54 -16.35
C VAL A 207 -15.12 -4.96 -17.30
N ARG A 208 -14.88 -6.26 -17.43
CA ARG A 208 -13.93 -6.84 -18.39
C ARG A 208 -14.70 -7.39 -19.59
N GLY A 209 -14.75 -6.62 -20.65
CA GLY A 209 -15.56 -6.89 -21.83
C GLY A 209 -16.62 -5.81 -22.04
N SER A 210 -17.58 -6.10 -22.92
CA SER A 210 -18.60 -5.12 -23.28
C SER A 210 -19.62 -4.92 -22.16
N CYS A 211 -19.90 -3.65 -21.89
CA CYS A 211 -20.90 -3.20 -20.95
C CYS A 211 -22.15 -2.76 -21.69
N HIS A 212 -23.25 -3.48 -21.48
CA HIS A 212 -24.57 -3.13 -21.97
C HIS A 212 -25.48 -2.87 -20.76
N ILE A 213 -25.94 -1.62 -20.62
CA ILE A 213 -26.91 -1.24 -19.58
C ILE A 213 -28.28 -1.24 -20.25
N SER A 214 -29.15 -2.09 -19.72
CA SER A 214 -30.42 -2.38 -20.37
C SER A 214 -31.42 -1.23 -20.24
N GLY A 215 -32.39 -1.19 -21.15
CA GLY A 215 -33.42 -0.16 -21.14
C GLY A 215 -34.20 -0.17 -19.82
N SER A 216 -34.51 1.02 -19.29
CA SER A 216 -35.15 1.29 -17.98
C SER A 216 -34.27 1.14 -16.73
N GLU A 217 -33.02 0.67 -16.84
CA GLU A 217 -32.10 0.69 -15.71
C GLU A 217 -31.58 2.10 -15.44
N THR A 218 -31.50 2.45 -14.16
CA THR A 218 -30.84 3.67 -13.68
C THR A 218 -29.71 3.27 -12.74
N ILE A 219 -28.46 3.50 -13.18
CA ILE A 219 -27.27 3.18 -12.42
C ILE A 219 -26.78 4.42 -11.67
N GLY A 220 -26.74 4.30 -10.34
CA GLY A 220 -26.38 5.41 -9.46
C GLY A 220 -27.47 6.48 -9.37
N SER A 221 -27.11 7.60 -8.74
CA SER A 221 -27.97 8.78 -8.60
C SER A 221 -27.12 10.04 -8.50
N ALA A 222 -27.74 11.21 -8.50
CA ALA A 222 -27.01 12.47 -8.36
C ALA A 222 -26.24 12.58 -7.01
N SER A 223 -26.75 11.97 -5.93
CA SER A 223 -26.10 11.96 -4.61
C SER A 223 -25.19 10.76 -4.39
N HIS A 224 -25.47 9.63 -5.06
CA HIS A 224 -24.65 8.42 -5.02
C HIS A 224 -24.26 8.01 -6.44
N PRO A 225 -23.38 8.78 -7.09
CA PRO A 225 -22.87 8.46 -8.42
C PRO A 225 -21.94 7.25 -8.38
N VAL A 226 -21.66 6.68 -9.55
CA VAL A 226 -20.79 5.51 -9.71
C VAL A 226 -19.58 5.82 -10.59
N LEU A 227 -18.49 5.09 -10.36
CA LEU A 227 -17.37 4.98 -11.29
C LEU A 227 -17.51 3.67 -12.05
N LEU A 228 -17.74 3.75 -13.35
CA LEU A 228 -17.82 2.58 -14.23
C LEU A 228 -16.58 2.54 -15.11
N VAL A 229 -15.79 1.48 -15.00
CA VAL A 229 -14.64 1.22 -15.87
C VAL A 229 -15.01 0.07 -16.80
N VAL A 230 -14.89 0.28 -18.11
CA VAL A 230 -15.11 -0.74 -19.15
C VAL A 230 -13.77 -1.05 -19.80
N GLU A 231 -13.23 -2.22 -19.52
CA GLU A 231 -11.94 -2.69 -20.02
C GLU A 231 -12.15 -3.63 -21.21
N LYS A 232 -11.52 -3.32 -22.36
CA LYS A 232 -11.50 -4.16 -23.56
C LYS A 232 -12.90 -4.52 -24.07
N GLY A 233 -13.78 -3.53 -24.15
CA GLY A 233 -15.13 -3.75 -24.66
C GLY A 233 -15.86 -2.46 -25.01
N ASP A 234 -17.04 -2.65 -25.57
CA ASP A 234 -17.94 -1.57 -25.95
C ASP A 234 -18.78 -1.11 -24.77
N PHE A 235 -19.18 0.16 -24.78
CA PHE A 235 -20.11 0.72 -23.81
C PHE A 235 -21.43 1.06 -24.50
N THR A 236 -22.55 0.51 -24.04
CA THR A 236 -23.87 0.76 -24.61
C THR A 236 -24.88 1.11 -23.52
N LEU A 237 -25.53 2.26 -23.69
CA LEU A 237 -26.75 2.64 -22.96
C LEU A 237 -27.96 2.44 -23.87
N ASP A 238 -28.86 1.53 -23.50
CA ASP A 238 -30.10 1.30 -24.24
C ASP A 238 -31.14 2.40 -24.03
N VAL A 239 -32.21 2.35 -24.82
CA VAL A 239 -33.31 3.31 -24.78
C VAL A 239 -33.86 3.41 -23.35
N HIS A 240 -33.95 4.64 -22.84
CA HIS A 240 -34.38 4.98 -21.47
C HIS A 240 -33.43 4.55 -20.34
N ALA A 241 -32.26 3.97 -20.64
CA ALA A 241 -31.23 3.71 -19.63
C ALA A 241 -30.60 5.02 -19.14
N GLN A 242 -30.24 5.06 -17.86
CA GLN A 242 -29.60 6.22 -17.24
C GLN A 242 -28.41 5.81 -16.38
N ILE A 243 -27.36 6.61 -16.40
CA ILE A 243 -26.22 6.44 -15.49
C ILE A 243 -25.78 7.80 -14.93
N TYR A 244 -25.51 7.84 -13.63
CA TYR A 244 -24.96 8.99 -12.92
C TYR A 244 -23.53 8.70 -12.49
N GLY A 245 -22.56 9.44 -13.03
CA GLY A 245 -21.17 9.33 -12.59
C GLY A 245 -20.13 9.45 -13.71
N LEU A 246 -19.02 8.74 -13.54
CA LEU A 246 -17.88 8.75 -14.46
C LEU A 246 -17.74 7.41 -15.15
N VAL A 247 -17.81 7.40 -16.48
CA VAL A 247 -17.55 6.22 -17.31
C VAL A 247 -16.15 6.31 -17.90
N VAL A 248 -15.32 5.29 -17.68
CA VAL A 248 -13.94 5.20 -18.17
C VAL A 248 -13.86 4.01 -19.13
N ILE A 249 -13.61 4.26 -20.41
CA ILE A 249 -13.41 3.20 -21.40
C ILE A 249 -11.91 3.00 -21.60
N LEU A 250 -11.44 1.79 -21.31
CA LEU A 250 -10.04 1.38 -21.40
C LEU A 250 -9.83 0.42 -22.56
N SER A 251 -8.99 0.84 -23.50
CA SER A 251 -8.46 -0.02 -24.57
C SER A 251 -7.02 -0.39 -24.30
N GLU A 252 -6.59 -1.55 -24.80
CA GLU A 252 -5.17 -1.87 -24.84
C GLU A 252 -4.45 -0.87 -25.75
N THR A 253 -3.59 -0.04 -25.16
CA THR A 253 -2.78 0.93 -25.91
C THR A 253 -2.03 0.23 -27.02
N SER A 254 -2.48 0.42 -28.26
CA SER A 254 -1.66 0.06 -29.42
C SER A 254 -0.43 0.97 -29.38
N ALA A 255 0.77 0.39 -29.32
CA ALA A 255 2.01 1.15 -29.20
C ALA A 255 2.04 2.27 -30.26
N PRO A 256 2.44 3.51 -29.92
CA PRO A 256 2.48 4.59 -30.89
C PRO A 256 3.38 4.19 -32.06
N ALA A 257 2.81 4.20 -33.26
CA ALA A 257 3.53 4.06 -34.52
C ALA A 257 4.51 5.25 -34.67
N GLY A 258 5.66 5.18 -34.00
CA GLY A 258 6.57 6.31 -33.90
C GLY A 258 7.88 6.07 -33.16
N SER A 259 8.14 4.87 -32.64
CA SER A 259 9.48 4.50 -32.18
C SER A 259 9.97 3.30 -32.98
N SER A 260 11.03 3.54 -33.74
CA SER A 260 11.85 2.58 -34.48
C SER A 260 12.17 1.33 -33.64
N ALA A 261 11.31 0.32 -33.72
CA ALA A 261 11.60 -1.02 -33.23
C ALA A 261 12.04 -1.87 -34.43
N SER A 262 13.31 -2.24 -34.40
CA SER A 262 13.99 -3.14 -35.33
C SER A 262 13.12 -4.36 -35.68
N ALA A 263 12.92 -4.57 -36.98
CA ALA A 263 12.20 -5.69 -37.55
C ALA A 263 12.90 -7.02 -37.23
N THR A 264 12.41 -7.78 -36.25
CA THR A 264 12.64 -9.24 -36.16
C THR A 264 11.64 -9.92 -35.24
N SER A 265 10.35 -9.78 -35.51
CA SER A 265 9.36 -10.81 -35.20
C SER A 265 8.10 -10.53 -36.00
N SER A 266 7.72 -11.49 -36.84
CA SER A 266 6.47 -11.51 -37.58
C SER A 266 5.31 -11.73 -36.60
N ALA A 267 4.94 -10.70 -35.84
CA ALA A 267 3.64 -10.60 -35.20
C ALA A 267 2.88 -9.51 -35.94
N ILE A 268 1.87 -9.91 -36.71
CA ILE A 268 0.91 -9.00 -37.32
C ILE A 268 0.33 -8.16 -36.17
N PRO A 269 0.39 -6.81 -36.19
CA PRO A 269 -0.39 -6.03 -35.26
C PRO A 269 -1.85 -6.30 -35.60
N ILE A 270 -2.49 -7.15 -34.80
CA ILE A 270 -3.94 -7.30 -34.85
C ILE A 270 -4.46 -5.91 -34.50
N ALA A 271 -5.09 -5.24 -35.47
CA ALA A 271 -5.81 -4.00 -35.20
C ALA A 271 -6.84 -4.32 -34.12
N THR A 272 -6.54 -3.92 -32.88
CA THR A 272 -7.53 -3.88 -31.82
C THR A 272 -8.59 -2.91 -32.31
N ALA A 273 -9.78 -3.42 -32.61
CA ALA A 273 -10.88 -2.58 -33.06
C ALA A 273 -11.09 -1.48 -32.01
N SER A 274 -11.13 -0.22 -32.44
CA SER A 274 -11.42 0.89 -31.53
C SER A 274 -12.77 0.63 -30.87
N PRO A 275 -12.88 0.78 -29.54
CA PRO A 275 -14.10 0.50 -28.82
C PRO A 275 -15.22 1.42 -29.33
N VAL A 276 -16.46 0.94 -29.23
CA VAL A 276 -17.65 1.70 -29.57
C VAL A 276 -18.36 2.13 -28.30
N ALA A 277 -18.68 3.43 -28.21
CA ALA A 277 -19.56 3.98 -27.20
C ALA A 277 -20.89 4.36 -27.85
N THR A 278 -21.96 3.69 -27.45
CA THR A 278 -23.32 3.89 -27.95
C THR A 278 -24.22 4.43 -26.86
N ILE A 279 -24.92 5.52 -27.15
CA ILE A 279 -25.97 6.07 -26.29
C ILE A 279 -27.24 6.15 -27.12
N ALA A 280 -28.16 5.23 -26.90
CA ALA A 280 -29.40 5.14 -27.65
C ALA A 280 -30.29 6.36 -27.41
N SER A 281 -31.29 6.55 -28.28
CA SER A 281 -32.27 7.62 -28.13
C SER A 281 -32.95 7.56 -26.75
N SER A 282 -33.19 8.71 -26.13
CA SER A 282 -33.77 8.83 -24.77
C SER A 282 -32.93 8.26 -23.62
N ALA A 283 -31.76 7.67 -23.89
CA ALA A 283 -30.79 7.32 -22.86
C ALA A 283 -30.05 8.56 -22.35
N LYS A 284 -29.56 8.53 -21.11
CA LYS A 284 -28.86 9.66 -20.48
C LYS A 284 -27.63 9.23 -19.69
N LEU A 285 -26.52 9.92 -19.93
CA LEU A 285 -25.34 9.87 -19.08
C LEU A 285 -25.22 11.23 -18.36
N VAL A 286 -25.36 11.25 -17.04
CA VAL A 286 -25.23 12.44 -16.21
C VAL A 286 -23.88 12.40 -15.49
N GLY A 287 -22.93 13.24 -15.91
CA GLY A 287 -21.55 13.21 -15.43
C GLY A 287 -20.57 13.31 -16.58
N ALA A 288 -19.65 12.35 -16.74
CA ALA A 288 -18.69 12.38 -17.84
C ALA A 288 -18.30 10.99 -18.33
N MET A 289 -17.85 10.93 -19.58
CA MET A 289 -17.27 9.76 -20.21
C MET A 289 -15.84 10.10 -20.67
N VAL A 290 -14.88 9.25 -20.30
CA VAL A 290 -13.48 9.42 -20.64
C VAL A 290 -12.91 8.15 -21.25
N SER A 291 -11.92 8.26 -22.13
CA SER A 291 -11.21 7.10 -22.68
C SER A 291 -9.75 7.40 -22.96
N ASN A 292 -8.90 6.39 -22.78
CA ASN A 292 -7.46 6.45 -23.03
C ASN A 292 -7.09 6.34 -24.52
N GLU A 293 -8.04 6.01 -25.39
CA GLU A 293 -7.87 5.99 -26.84
C GLU A 293 -9.03 6.73 -27.53
N ASP A 294 -8.98 6.81 -28.86
CA ASP A 294 -10.12 7.24 -29.65
C ASP A 294 -11.22 6.17 -29.65
N VAL A 295 -12.45 6.61 -29.40
CA VAL A 295 -13.64 5.75 -29.31
C VAL A 295 -14.59 6.13 -30.43
N THR A 296 -15.16 5.14 -31.12
CA THR A 296 -16.23 5.39 -32.09
C THR A 296 -17.50 5.74 -31.33
N ARG A 297 -18.09 6.91 -31.60
CA ARG A 297 -19.22 7.43 -30.84
C ARG A 297 -20.51 7.34 -31.64
N VAL A 298 -21.53 6.67 -31.10
CA VAL A 298 -22.87 6.55 -31.68
C VAL A 298 -23.87 7.11 -30.67
N PHE A 299 -23.99 8.45 -30.63
CA PHE A 299 -24.81 9.14 -29.65
C PHE A 299 -26.11 9.67 -30.27
N HIS A 300 -27.20 9.01 -29.94
CA HIS A 300 -28.57 9.45 -30.24
C HIS A 300 -29.30 9.98 -28.99
N GLY A 301 -28.79 9.68 -27.79
CA GLY A 301 -29.26 10.22 -26.51
C GLY A 301 -28.43 11.41 -26.02
N HIS A 302 -28.46 11.65 -24.70
CA HIS A 302 -27.85 12.83 -24.09
C HIS A 302 -26.67 12.49 -23.16
N ILE A 303 -25.65 13.33 -23.21
CA ILE A 303 -24.57 13.39 -22.22
C ILE A 303 -24.68 14.74 -21.51
N ASP A 304 -25.23 14.72 -20.31
CA ASP A 304 -25.42 15.89 -19.47
C ASP A 304 -24.21 16.04 -18.55
N PHE A 305 -23.24 16.86 -18.98
CA PHE A 305 -22.07 17.14 -18.13
C PHE A 305 -22.48 17.77 -16.82
N ASN A 306 -22.20 17.08 -15.71
CA ASN A 306 -22.58 17.54 -14.38
C ASN A 306 -21.42 17.45 -13.40
N LEU A 307 -20.79 18.60 -13.13
CA LEU A 307 -19.64 18.69 -12.23
C LEU A 307 -20.00 18.37 -10.77
N SER A 308 -21.23 18.68 -10.32
CA SER A 308 -21.66 18.37 -8.97
C SER A 308 -21.75 16.87 -8.72
N VAL A 309 -22.23 16.11 -9.71
CA VAL A 309 -22.24 14.63 -9.68
C VAL A 309 -20.82 14.08 -9.62
N LEU A 310 -19.90 14.63 -10.43
CA LEU A 310 -18.49 14.21 -10.41
C LEU A 310 -17.77 14.56 -9.10
N ARG A 311 -18.11 15.69 -8.46
CA ARG A 311 -17.59 16.04 -7.13
C ARG A 311 -18.14 15.12 -6.05
N ALA A 312 -19.43 14.79 -6.07
CA ALA A 312 -20.01 13.82 -5.15
C ALA A 312 -19.32 12.45 -5.27
N LEU A 313 -19.00 12.02 -6.51
CA LEU A 313 -18.22 10.82 -6.75
C LEU A 313 -16.81 10.92 -6.14
N GLN A 314 -16.09 12.01 -6.43
CA GLN A 314 -14.75 12.24 -5.91
C GLN A 314 -14.69 12.29 -4.37
N GLN A 315 -15.72 12.83 -3.72
CA GLN A 315 -15.80 12.99 -2.27
C GLN A 315 -16.33 11.73 -1.56
N SER A 316 -16.80 10.73 -2.29
CA SER A 316 -17.30 9.49 -1.69
C SER A 316 -16.21 8.79 -0.87
N SER A 317 -16.59 8.29 0.31
CA SER A 317 -15.70 7.59 1.25
C SER A 317 -15.05 6.35 0.63
N GLY A 318 -15.76 5.63 -0.24
CA GLY A 318 -15.25 4.46 -0.94
C GLY A 318 -14.17 4.78 -2.00
N LEU A 319 -14.05 6.05 -2.40
CA LEU A 319 -13.01 6.53 -3.31
C LEU A 319 -11.91 7.30 -2.58
N GLN A 320 -11.96 7.43 -1.25
CA GLN A 320 -10.85 8.00 -0.48
C GLN A 320 -9.74 6.97 -0.30
N LYS A 321 -8.51 7.43 -0.50
CA LYS A 321 -7.27 6.71 -0.24
C LYS A 321 -6.59 7.34 0.97
N MET A 322 -5.84 6.53 1.69
CA MET A 322 -5.00 6.99 2.78
C MET A 322 -3.58 6.53 2.51
N GLN A 323 -2.63 7.46 2.51
CA GLN A 323 -1.22 7.17 2.25
C GLN A 323 -0.37 7.69 3.40
N PRO A 324 0.53 6.88 3.97
CA PRO A 324 1.49 7.37 4.94
C PRO A 324 2.46 8.37 4.30
N ILE A 325 2.78 9.45 5.01
CA ILE A 325 3.79 10.41 4.57
C ILE A 325 5.18 9.83 4.87
N PRO A 326 6.02 9.59 3.84
CA PRO A 326 7.36 9.04 4.06
C PRO A 326 8.19 9.95 4.98
N GLY A 327 8.90 9.35 5.93
CA GLY A 327 9.75 10.09 6.88
C GLY A 327 9.01 10.78 8.03
N SER A 328 7.67 10.73 8.09
CA SER A 328 6.89 11.23 9.24
C SER A 328 6.85 10.26 10.42
N TRP A 329 7.37 9.04 10.25
CA TRP A 329 7.41 8.03 11.29
C TRP A 329 8.39 8.43 12.39
N HIS A 330 7.88 8.49 13.61
CA HIS A 330 8.70 8.68 14.79
C HIS A 330 8.32 7.67 15.86
N ASP A 331 9.29 6.87 16.29
CA ASP A 331 9.27 6.13 17.54
C ASP A 331 10.06 6.91 18.59
N PHE A 332 9.45 7.13 19.75
CA PHE A 332 10.12 7.75 20.87
C PHE A 332 10.01 6.83 22.07
N ASN A 333 11.10 6.76 22.83
CA ASN A 333 11.22 6.04 24.10
C ASN A 333 11.61 7.02 25.19
#